data_AF-V5GG95-F1
#
_entry.id   AF-V5GG95-F1
#
_cell.length_a   1.000
_cell.length_b   1.000
_cell.length_c   1.000
_cell.angle_alpha   90.00
_cell.angle_beta   90.00
_cell.angle_gamma   90.00
#
_symmetry.space_group_name_H-M   'P 1'
#
loop_
_entity.id
_entity.type
_entity.pdbx_description
1 polymer ?
#
loop_
_entity_poly.entity_id
_entity_poly.type
_entity_poly.pdbx_seq_one_letter_code
_entity_poly.pdbx_strand_id
1 'polypeptide(L)'
;MRVQGALIWNISPLMSSPQPPVMYTTSLWSRPYEPWAPVRLLQAQERAFLRDLRGAIDKRIENKIASARRFAVRVRNHAKMVDCYLTTYYNHKSVFGNKKQVANEIIEHPQDYHI
;
A
#
# COMPACT_ATOMS: atom_id res chain seq x y z
N MET A 1 20.29 8.50 17.81
CA MET A 1 18.81 8.38 17.74
C MET A 1 18.13 9.44 16.87
N ARG A 2 18.66 10.67 16.70
CA ARG A 2 17.99 11.77 15.97
C ARG A 2 17.55 11.40 14.54
N VAL A 3 18.37 10.67 13.79
CA VAL A 3 18.08 10.28 12.40
C VAL A 3 16.89 9.33 12.30
N GLN A 4 16.81 8.32 13.17
CA GLN A 4 15.68 7.36 13.18
C GLN A 4 14.36 8.04 13.52
N GLY A 5 14.36 8.92 14.54
CA GLY A 5 13.16 9.67 14.91
C GLY A 5 12.68 10.59 13.78
N ALA A 6 13.60 11.30 13.14
CA ALA A 6 13.28 12.13 11.97
C ALA A 6 12.73 11.30 10.81
N LEU A 7 13.26 10.10 10.57
CA LEU A 7 12.75 9.19 9.54
C LEU A 7 11.29 8.80 9.83
N ILE A 8 10.97 8.34 11.05
CA ILE A 8 9.59 7.97 11.43
C ILE A 8 8.65 9.15 11.20
N TRP A 9 9.05 10.33 11.67
CA TRP A 9 8.24 11.55 11.54
C TRP A 9 7.92 11.86 10.07
N ASN A 10 8.92 11.76 9.20
CA ASN A 10 8.76 12.06 7.78
C ASN A 10 7.93 11.01 7.03
N ILE A 11 7.99 9.74 7.41
CA ILE A 11 7.19 8.70 6.75
C ILE A 11 5.76 8.61 7.29
N SER A 12 5.51 9.09 8.52
CA SER A 12 4.20 8.95 9.17
C SER A 12 3.03 9.48 8.34
N PRO A 13 3.10 10.65 7.66
CA PRO A 13 2.00 11.12 6.81
C PRO A 13 1.75 10.25 5.56
N LEU A 14 2.74 9.47 5.14
CA LEU A 14 2.64 8.59 3.97
C LEU A 14 2.08 7.20 4.33
N MET A 15 1.94 6.91 5.62
CA MET A 15 1.47 5.62 6.08
C MET A 15 -0.06 5.57 6.08
N SER A 16 -0.62 4.62 5.33
CA SER A 16 -2.06 4.35 5.31
C SER A 16 -2.53 3.50 6.51
N SER A 17 -1.62 3.10 7.40
CA SER A 17 -1.89 2.24 8.55
C SER A 17 -1.50 2.94 9.85
N PRO A 18 -2.30 2.82 10.92
CA PRO A 18 -1.95 3.37 12.24
C PRO A 18 -0.84 2.57 12.95
N GLN A 19 -0.52 1.36 12.48
CA GLN A 19 0.53 0.54 13.08
C GLN A 19 1.92 1.02 12.62
N PRO A 20 2.85 1.37 13.53
CA PRO A 20 4.20 1.80 13.15
C PRO A 20 4.95 0.67 12.43
N PRO A 21 5.85 1.02 11.48
CA PRO A 21 6.61 0.03 10.75
C PRO A 21 7.72 -0.53 11.63
N VAL A 22 8.08 -1.79 11.42
CA VAL A 22 9.30 -2.36 12.01
C VAL A 22 10.49 -1.78 11.27
N MET A 23 11.45 -1.22 12.00
CA MET A 23 12.67 -0.65 11.45
C MET A 23 13.91 -1.33 12.01
N TYR A 24 14.84 -1.67 11.13
CA TYR A 24 16.14 -2.22 11.49
C TYR A 24 17.22 -1.20 11.20
N THR A 25 18.14 -1.01 12.15
CA THR A 25 19.31 -0.15 11.95
C THR A 25 20.54 -1.02 11.80
N THR A 26 21.00 -1.15 10.57
CA THR A 26 22.08 -2.06 10.19
C THR A 26 23.04 -1.38 9.22
N SER A 27 24.23 -1.95 9.06
CA SER A 27 25.24 -1.56 8.09
C SER A 27 25.54 -2.78 7.21
N LEU A 28 24.84 -2.90 6.09
CA LEU A 28 24.84 -4.10 5.22
C LEU A 28 25.98 -4.06 4.20
N TRP A 29 27.22 -3.98 4.69
CA TRP A 29 28.42 -4.02 3.86
C TRP A 29 29.57 -4.71 4.59
N SER A 30 30.61 -5.10 3.85
CA SER A 30 31.75 -5.83 4.40
C SER A 30 32.84 -4.94 5.03
N ARG A 31 32.62 -3.63 5.12
CA ARG A 31 33.60 -2.71 5.71
C ARG A 31 33.60 -2.81 7.23
N PRO A 32 34.76 -2.61 7.89
CA PRO A 32 34.81 -2.55 9.34
C PRO A 32 33.96 -1.41 9.87
N TYR A 33 33.36 -1.59 11.05
CA TYR A 33 32.65 -0.51 11.71
C TYR A 33 33.60 0.59 12.16
N GLU A 34 33.10 1.82 12.13
CA GLU A 34 33.80 2.95 12.74
C GLU A 34 34.04 2.70 14.23
N PRO A 35 35.15 3.18 14.83
CA PRO A 35 35.49 2.92 16.23
C PRO A 35 34.41 3.36 17.24
N TRP A 36 33.63 4.40 16.88
CA TRP A 36 32.57 4.97 17.71
C TRP A 36 31.18 4.39 17.41
N ALA A 37 31.08 3.45 16.46
CA ALA A 37 29.81 2.88 16.06
C ALA A 37 29.22 1.99 17.17
N PRO A 38 27.89 1.98 17.36
CA PRO A 38 27.22 1.08 18.29
C PRO A 38 27.14 -0.35 17.71
N VAL A 39 28.30 -1.01 17.56
CA VAL A 39 28.46 -2.30 16.86
C VAL A 39 27.49 -3.37 17.37
N ARG A 40 27.34 -3.49 18.69
CA ARG A 40 26.42 -4.47 19.31
C ARG A 40 24.97 -4.29 18.86
N LEU A 41 24.51 -3.04 18.75
CA LEU A 41 23.16 -2.73 18.28
C LEU A 41 23.01 -3.09 16.81
N LEU A 42 23.96 -2.63 15.97
CA LEU A 42 23.92 -2.85 14.53
C LEU A 42 23.90 -4.36 14.19
N GLN A 43 24.76 -5.15 14.82
CA GLN A 43 24.79 -6.60 14.63
C GLN A 43 23.54 -7.31 15.18
N ALA A 44 22.93 -6.82 16.26
CA ALA A 44 21.70 -7.38 16.79
C ALA A 44 20.51 -7.12 15.84
N GLN A 45 20.43 -5.90 15.32
CA GLN A 45 19.41 -5.46 14.36
C GLN A 45 19.56 -6.18 13.02
N GLU A 46 20.78 -6.34 12.53
CA GLU A 46 21.07 -7.13 11.32
C GLU A 46 20.62 -8.59 11.47
N ARG A 47 20.96 -9.24 12.59
CA ARG A 47 20.50 -10.61 12.85
C ARG A 47 18.98 -10.71 12.93
N ALA A 48 18.31 -9.72 13.52
CA ALA A 48 16.84 -9.68 13.54
C ALA A 48 16.27 -9.54 12.12
N PHE A 49 16.81 -8.60 11.34
CA PHE A 49 16.43 -8.41 9.94
C PHE A 49 16.60 -9.70 9.11
N LEU A 50 17.73 -10.39 9.22
CA LEU A 50 17.98 -11.62 8.48
C LEU A 50 17.06 -12.77 8.91
N ARG A 51 16.70 -12.86 10.20
CA ARG A 51 15.70 -13.83 10.67
C ARG A 51 14.32 -13.54 10.09
N ASP A 52 13.92 -12.28 10.07
CA ASP A 52 12.61 -11.89 9.53
C ASP A 52 12.57 -12.04 8.00
N LEU A 53 13.67 -11.78 7.31
CA LEU A 53 13.82 -12.07 5.89
C LEU A 53 13.66 -13.55 5.60
N ARG A 54 14.31 -14.43 6.38
CA ARG A 54 14.12 -15.87 6.28
C ARG A 54 12.65 -16.25 6.52
N GLY A 55 12.04 -15.72 7.57
CA GLY A 55 10.62 -15.97 7.87
C GLY A 55 9.68 -15.52 6.75
N ALA A 56 10.01 -14.43 6.03
CA ALA A 56 9.25 -13.97 4.87
C ALA A 56 9.37 -14.92 3.66
N ILE A 57 10.55 -15.51 3.46
CA ILE A 57 10.79 -16.53 2.43
C ILE A 57 10.03 -17.82 2.76
N ASP A 58 10.07 -18.26 4.02
CA ASP A 58 9.38 -19.46 4.48
C ASP A 58 7.85 -19.30 4.30
N LYS A 59 7.32 -18.09 4.55
CA LYS A 59 5.89 -17.74 4.39
C LYS A 59 5.49 -17.35 2.95
N ARG A 60 6.26 -17.72 1.94
CA ARG A 60 6.02 -17.28 0.55
C ARG A 60 4.64 -17.68 0.02
N ILE A 61 4.13 -18.85 0.39
CA ILE A 61 2.86 -19.37 -0.10
C ILE A 61 1.71 -18.59 0.55
N GLU A 62 1.76 -18.36 1.85
CA GLU A 62 0.81 -17.55 2.60
C GLU A 62 0.80 -16.11 2.06
N ASN A 63 1.97 -15.54 1.78
CA ASN A 63 2.10 -14.23 1.16
C ASN A 63 1.48 -14.18 -0.25
N LYS A 64 1.61 -15.25 -1.04
CA LYS A 64 0.98 -15.37 -2.36
C LYS A 64 -0.54 -15.45 -2.24
N ILE A 65 -1.06 -16.24 -1.29
CA ILE A 65 -2.48 -16.35 -0.99
C ILE A 65 -3.04 -15.00 -0.53
N ALA A 66 -2.35 -14.30 0.37
CA ALA A 66 -2.75 -12.97 0.84
C ALA A 66 -2.78 -11.96 -0.31
N SER A 67 -1.80 -12.01 -1.21
CA SER A 67 -1.74 -11.18 -2.41
C SER A 67 -2.91 -11.47 -3.36
N ALA A 68 -3.24 -12.76 -3.58
CA ALA A 68 -4.38 -13.17 -4.39
C ALA A 68 -5.71 -12.70 -3.78
N ARG A 69 -5.88 -12.79 -2.46
CA ARG A 69 -7.05 -12.26 -1.75
C ARG A 69 -7.22 -10.76 -1.94
N ARG A 70 -6.14 -9.98 -1.76
CA ARG A 70 -6.16 -8.54 -1.99
C ARG A 70 -6.49 -8.20 -3.45
N PHE A 71 -5.96 -8.97 -4.40
CA PHE A 71 -6.29 -8.82 -5.81
C PHE A 71 -7.76 -9.10 -6.10
N ALA A 72 -8.32 -10.20 -5.57
CA ALA A 72 -9.73 -10.55 -5.74
C ALA A 72 -10.66 -9.45 -5.20
N VAL A 73 -10.35 -8.85 -4.06
CA VAL A 73 -11.11 -7.70 -3.52
C VAL A 73 -11.07 -6.52 -4.50
N ARG A 74 -9.91 -6.20 -5.09
CA ARG A 74 -9.82 -5.13 -6.10
C ARG A 74 -10.62 -5.45 -7.35
N VAL A 75 -10.56 -6.68 -7.85
CA VAL A 75 -11.35 -7.13 -9.01
C VAL A 75 -12.85 -6.99 -8.73
N ARG A 76 -13.31 -7.44 -7.57
CA ARG A 76 -14.71 -7.30 -7.15
C ARG A 76 -15.13 -5.83 -7.06
N ASN A 77 -14.34 -4.99 -6.39
CA ASN A 77 -14.66 -3.58 -6.24
C ASN A 77 -14.69 -2.87 -7.62
N HIS A 78 -13.75 -3.20 -8.51
CA HIS A 78 -13.73 -2.66 -9.87
C HIS A 78 -14.97 -3.09 -10.67
N ALA A 79 -15.33 -4.38 -10.62
CA ALA A 79 -16.54 -4.88 -11.27
C ALA A 79 -17.79 -4.16 -10.75
N LYS A 80 -17.89 -3.93 -9.42
CA LYS A 80 -19.03 -3.21 -8.84
C LYS A 80 -19.08 -1.74 -9.28
N MET A 81 -17.94 -1.07 -9.34
CA MET A 81 -17.83 0.31 -9.83
C MET A 81 -18.30 0.42 -11.29
N VAL A 82 -17.88 -0.51 -12.16
CA VAL A 82 -18.31 -0.55 -13.57
C VAL A 82 -19.80 -0.84 -13.71
N ASP A 83 -20.33 -1.80 -12.94
CA ASP A 83 -21.75 -2.13 -12.90
C ASP A 83 -22.61 -0.93 -12.47
N CYS A 84 -22.21 -0.24 -11.41
CA CYS A 84 -22.89 0.95 -10.92
C CYS A 84 -22.82 2.09 -11.96
N TYR A 85 -21.64 2.33 -12.54
CA TYR A 85 -21.47 3.31 -13.61
C TYR A 85 -22.38 3.02 -14.81
N LEU A 86 -22.41 1.79 -15.31
CA LEU A 86 -23.23 1.43 -16.47
C LEU A 86 -24.72 1.58 -16.16
N THR A 87 -25.14 1.14 -14.98
CA THR A 87 -26.54 1.28 -14.53
C THR A 87 -26.95 2.75 -14.48
N THR A 88 -26.14 3.59 -13.83
CA THR A 88 -26.37 5.05 -13.76
C THR A 88 -26.37 5.69 -15.14
N TYR A 89 -25.40 5.33 -15.99
CA TYR A 89 -25.28 5.86 -17.34
C TYR A 89 -26.53 5.53 -18.18
N TYR A 90 -27.00 4.29 -18.16
CA TYR A 90 -28.20 3.91 -18.92
C TYR A 90 -29.48 4.53 -18.36
N ASN A 91 -29.58 4.72 -17.04
CA ASN A 91 -30.74 5.37 -16.42
C ASN A 91 -30.84 6.87 -16.77
N HIS A 92 -29.71 7.57 -16.90
CA HIS A 92 -29.69 9.01 -17.19
C HIS A 92 -29.52 9.34 -18.68
N LYS A 93 -29.20 8.34 -19.51
CA LYS A 93 -29.05 8.52 -20.96
C LYS A 93 -30.42 8.62 -21.64
N SER A 94 -30.78 9.83 -22.04
CA SER A 94 -31.93 10.08 -22.93
C SER A 94 -31.63 9.75 -24.40
N VAL A 95 -32.65 9.36 -25.17
CA VAL A 95 -32.56 9.04 -26.61
C VAL A 95 -32.11 10.25 -27.44
N PHE A 96 -32.42 11.46 -27.00
CA PHE A 96 -32.07 12.72 -27.67
C PHE A 96 -31.01 13.55 -26.91
N GLY A 97 -30.51 13.04 -25.77
CA GLY A 97 -29.55 13.74 -24.92
C GLY A 97 -28.09 13.57 -25.35
N ASN A 98 -27.22 14.49 -24.91
CA ASN A 98 -25.79 14.40 -25.19
C ASN A 98 -25.13 13.31 -24.33
N LYS A 99 -24.84 12.16 -24.96
CA LYS A 99 -24.22 10.98 -24.34
C LYS A 99 -22.88 11.27 -23.66
N LYS A 100 -22.11 12.24 -24.16
CA LYS A 100 -20.79 12.60 -23.61
C LYS A 100 -20.93 13.46 -22.35
N GLN A 101 -21.94 14.32 -22.32
CA GLN A 101 -22.23 15.15 -21.15
C GLN A 101 -22.61 14.29 -19.94
N VAL A 102 -23.52 13.33 -20.13
CA VAL A 102 -23.93 12.39 -19.05
C VAL A 102 -22.75 11.57 -18.54
N ALA A 103 -21.87 11.10 -19.44
CA ALA A 103 -20.68 10.36 -19.02
C ALA A 103 -19.71 11.24 -18.19
N ASN A 104 -19.47 12.48 -18.63
CA ASN A 104 -18.61 13.41 -17.90
C ASN A 104 -19.18 13.77 -16.53
N GLU A 105 -20.50 14.00 -16.45
CA GLU A 105 -21.19 14.34 -15.20
C GLU A 105 -21.03 13.23 -14.15
N ILE A 106 -21.20 11.97 -14.55
CA ILE A 106 -21.03 10.81 -13.67
C ILE A 106 -19.56 10.66 -13.22
N ILE A 107 -18.59 10.94 -14.09
CA ILE A 107 -17.16 10.82 -13.77
C ILE A 107 -16.68 11.95 -12.85
N GLU A 108 -17.19 13.16 -13.04
CA GLU A 108 -16.83 14.34 -12.24
C GLU A 108 -17.53 14.34 -10.87
N HIS A 109 -18.74 13.76 -10.78
CA HIS A 109 -19.54 13.72 -9.55
C HIS A 109 -20.06 12.31 -9.20
N PRO A 110 -19.19 11.30 -9.02
CA PRO A 110 -19.62 9.93 -8.73
C PRO A 110 -20.40 9.80 -7.41
N GLN A 111 -20.11 10.67 -6.43
CA GLN A 111 -20.81 10.71 -5.15
C GLN A 111 -22.32 10.96 -5.28
N ASP A 112 -22.76 11.71 -6.29
CA ASP A 112 -24.18 12.03 -6.50
C ASP A 112 -24.98 10.80 -6.95
N TYR A 113 -24.27 9.79 -7.45
CA TYR A 113 -24.83 8.54 -7.97
C TYR A 113 -24.50 7.33 -7.10
N HIS A 114 -23.94 7.54 -5.90
CA HIS A 114 -23.55 6.48 -4.96
C HIS A 114 -22.57 5.46 -5.57
N ILE A 115 -21.67 5.92 -6.45
CA ILE A 115 -20.60 5.13 -7.10
C ILE A 115 -19.30 5.23 -6.30
#